data_AF-A0AAD7XQ59-F1
#
_entry.id   AF-A0AAD7XQ59-F1
#
_cell.length_a   1.000
_cell.length_b   1.000
_cell.length_c   1.000
_cell.angle_alpha   90.00
_cell.angle_beta   90.00
_cell.angle_gamma   90.00
#
_symmetry.space_group_name_H-M   'P 1'
#
loop_
_entity.id
_entity.type
_entity.pdbx_description
1 polymer ?
#
loop_
_entity_poly.entity_id
_entity_poly.type
_entity_poly.pdbx_seq_one_letter_code
_entity_poly.pdbx_strand_id
1 'polypeptide(L)'
;MPPRASSERHMRLAEIDETERTYVNDLRMLVETHMKACATVLSREEMALVFGNLKELYEIHKMLASNLEAAQRDDIAEAVAAHARVFVEMAPFLRAYTVYCKGYHKGLEFVSSSPKLAKYRKAKPELPSLLIKPVQRLCKYPLLFEALREHVTGDTKTRLEKALEGVRTACEAVNEGVASDSEMAKVVQIYTECFDASPDLGTLVTPARRFLARGPLSFPKDENPDLTYFLFNDLLLLAKKAGPKFSLHHRIALVDLDVKDAISLTKDNLIFLVYHNRTGGSYSRNDDDHKLKLQYLDKLSFTFESPSGQDSDALRATLLQATADVKSLHSGLMSRRNAR
;
A
#
# COMPACT_ATOMS: atom_id res chain seq x y z
N MET A 1 16.93 -10.13 47.19
CA MET A 1 16.73 -10.39 45.75
C MET A 1 15.51 -9.61 45.29
N PRO A 2 15.60 -8.75 44.26
CA PRO A 2 14.40 -8.11 43.70
C PRO A 2 13.44 -9.18 43.13
N PRO A 3 12.12 -8.96 43.19
CA PRO A 3 11.13 -9.92 42.69
C PRO A 3 11.35 -10.22 41.20
N ARG A 4 11.11 -11.47 40.78
CA ARG A 4 11.37 -12.00 39.42
C ARG A 4 10.84 -11.08 38.30
N ALA A 5 9.65 -10.52 38.49
CA ALA A 5 9.02 -9.57 37.55
C ALA A 5 9.74 -8.20 37.45
N SER A 6 10.47 -7.77 38.48
CA SER A 6 11.35 -6.60 38.38
C SER A 6 12.55 -6.90 37.49
N SER A 7 13.16 -8.08 37.62
CA SER A 7 14.30 -8.49 36.79
C SER A 7 13.92 -8.58 35.30
N GLU A 8 12.77 -9.16 34.98
CA GLU A 8 12.28 -9.27 33.60
C GLU A 8 12.06 -7.88 32.96
N ARG A 9 11.48 -6.92 33.68
CA ARG A 9 11.32 -5.54 33.17
C ARG A 9 12.64 -4.89 32.79
N HIS A 10 13.66 -5.02 33.64
CA HIS A 10 14.99 -4.47 33.35
C HIS A 10 15.60 -5.13 32.11
N MET A 11 15.48 -6.45 31.97
CA MET A 11 15.98 -7.17 30.80
C MET A 11 15.29 -6.72 29.51
N ARG A 12 13.96 -6.58 29.51
CA ARG A 12 13.19 -6.12 28.33
C ARG A 12 13.49 -4.68 27.96
N LEU A 13 13.67 -3.80 28.95
CA LEU A 13 14.04 -2.41 28.69
C LEU A 13 15.47 -2.31 28.14
N ALA A 14 16.41 -3.04 28.76
CA ALA A 14 17.80 -3.10 28.28
C ALA A 14 17.90 -3.68 26.85
N GLU A 15 17.07 -4.67 26.51
CA GLU A 15 16.96 -5.22 25.15
C GLU A 15 16.59 -4.13 24.13
N ILE A 16 15.65 -3.23 24.46
CA ILE A 16 15.28 -2.11 23.59
C ILE A 16 16.50 -1.22 23.32
N ASP A 17 17.23 -0.85 24.37
CA ASP A 17 18.39 0.05 24.26
C ASP A 17 19.56 -0.59 23.52
N GLU A 18 19.89 -1.84 23.83
CA GLU A 18 21.01 -2.56 23.22
C GLU A 18 20.74 -2.82 21.74
N THR A 19 19.52 -3.24 21.41
CA THR A 19 19.14 -3.48 20.01
C THR A 19 19.04 -2.18 19.22
N GLU A 20 18.68 -1.05 19.85
CA GLU A 20 18.72 0.27 19.20
C GLU A 20 20.15 0.72 18.92
N ARG A 21 21.05 0.62 19.91
CA ARG A 21 22.49 0.94 19.74
C ARG A 21 23.12 0.10 18.63
N THR A 22 22.81 -1.21 18.60
CA THR A 22 23.26 -2.11 17.54
C THR A 22 22.73 -1.67 16.18
N TYR A 23 21.45 -1.33 16.08
CA TYR A 23 20.85 -0.88 14.83
C TYR A 23 21.43 0.45 14.34
N VAL A 24 21.68 1.42 15.23
CA VAL A 24 22.35 2.68 14.89
C VAL A 24 23.76 2.42 14.37
N ASN A 25 24.48 1.45 14.93
CA ASN A 25 25.78 1.05 14.41
C ASN A 25 25.69 0.41 13.00
N ASP A 26 24.69 -0.45 12.76
CA ASP A 26 24.45 -1.01 11.43
C ASP A 26 24.14 0.08 10.40
N LEU A 27 23.29 1.06 10.75
CA LEU A 27 23.00 2.23 9.91
C LEU A 27 24.24 3.09 9.67
N ARG A 28 25.07 3.29 10.71
CA ARG A 28 26.35 3.99 10.57
C ARG A 28 27.26 3.28 9.57
N MET A 29 27.39 1.95 9.64
CA MET A 29 28.19 1.20 8.66
C MET A 29 27.64 1.38 7.25
N LEU A 30 26.32 1.30 7.06
CA LEU A 30 25.69 1.57 5.77
C LEU A 30 26.03 2.96 5.24
N VAL A 31 25.87 4.01 6.05
CA VAL A 31 26.06 5.42 5.63
C VAL A 31 27.53 5.80 5.48
N GLU A 32 28.36 5.45 6.44
CA GLU A 32 29.74 5.93 6.52
C GLU A 32 30.73 5.06 5.75
N THR A 33 30.40 3.80 5.51
CA THR A 33 31.26 2.85 4.79
C THR A 33 30.67 2.49 3.44
N HIS A 34 29.48 1.86 3.40
CA HIS A 34 28.96 1.30 2.16
C HIS A 34 28.51 2.38 1.17
N MET A 35 27.79 3.41 1.62
CA MET A 35 27.36 4.50 0.75
C MET A 35 28.56 5.27 0.19
N LYS A 36 29.59 5.56 1.01
CA LYS A 36 30.79 6.26 0.54
C LYS A 36 31.56 5.45 -0.50
N ALA A 37 31.71 4.14 -0.28
CA ALA A 37 32.37 3.27 -1.24
C ALA A 37 31.57 3.16 -2.56
N CYS A 38 30.26 2.93 -2.48
CA CYS A 38 29.40 2.83 -3.67
C CYS A 38 29.31 4.16 -4.44
N ALA A 39 29.39 5.32 -3.78
CA ALA A 39 29.38 6.62 -4.43
C ALA A 39 30.57 6.86 -5.39
N THR A 40 31.62 6.05 -5.29
CA THR A 40 32.76 6.11 -6.23
C THR A 40 32.49 5.40 -7.56
N VAL A 41 31.46 4.55 -7.62
CA VAL A 41 31.13 3.71 -8.79
C VAL A 41 29.70 3.89 -9.30
N LEU A 42 28.80 4.39 -8.46
CA LEU A 42 27.39 4.62 -8.79
C LEU A 42 27.11 6.11 -9.03
N SER A 43 26.20 6.38 -9.97
CA SER A 43 25.59 7.70 -10.15
C SER A 43 24.71 8.09 -8.96
N ARG A 44 24.31 9.36 -8.90
CA ARG A 44 23.42 9.87 -7.83
C ARG A 44 22.07 9.15 -7.83
N GLU A 45 21.54 8.86 -9.01
CA GLU A 45 20.27 8.17 -9.21
C GLU A 45 20.36 6.71 -8.75
N GLU A 46 21.44 6.01 -9.10
CA GLU A 46 21.70 4.64 -8.64
C GLU A 46 21.93 4.58 -7.13
N MET A 47 22.61 5.58 -6.55
CA MET A 47 22.75 5.71 -5.10
C MET A 47 21.40 5.90 -4.40
N ALA A 48 20.51 6.73 -4.96
CA ALA A 48 19.16 6.93 -4.43
C ALA A 48 18.32 5.65 -4.55
N LEU A 49 18.46 4.89 -5.65
CA LEU A 49 17.79 3.61 -5.85
C LEU A 49 18.21 2.56 -4.81
N VAL A 50 19.51 2.45 -4.53
CA VAL A 50 20.05 1.41 -3.64
C VAL A 50 19.86 1.76 -2.17
N PHE A 51 20.11 3.01 -1.78
CA PHE A 51 20.18 3.42 -0.38
C PHE A 51 19.00 4.27 0.10
N GLY A 52 18.12 4.71 -0.81
CA GLY A 52 16.94 5.52 -0.48
C GLY A 52 17.29 6.73 0.40
N ASN A 53 16.53 6.91 1.48
CA ASN A 53 16.75 7.93 2.50
C ASN A 53 17.50 7.41 3.74
N LEU A 54 18.42 6.45 3.61
CA LEU A 54 19.15 5.87 4.77
C LEU A 54 19.85 6.89 5.67
N LYS A 55 20.33 8.00 5.12
CA LYS A 55 20.93 9.09 5.93
C LYS A 55 19.92 9.71 6.89
N GLU A 56 18.69 9.91 6.44
CA GLU A 56 17.61 10.44 7.26
C GLU A 56 17.24 9.44 8.37
N LEU A 57 17.11 8.16 8.03
CA LEU A 57 16.87 7.10 9.01
C LEU A 57 18.02 7.05 10.04
N TYR A 58 19.27 7.16 9.61
CA TYR A 58 20.41 7.19 10.52
C TYR A 58 20.34 8.33 11.54
N GLU A 59 20.01 9.55 11.11
CA GLU A 59 19.89 10.69 12.04
C GLU A 59 18.68 10.52 12.99
N ILE A 60 17.54 10.03 12.50
CA ILE A 60 16.37 9.72 13.35
C ILE A 60 16.74 8.73 14.45
N HIS A 61 17.41 7.64 14.09
CA HIS A 61 17.76 6.58 15.04
C HIS A 61 18.91 6.97 15.97
N LYS A 62 19.85 7.79 15.50
CA LYS A 62 20.87 8.40 16.36
C LYS A 62 20.25 9.31 17.43
N MET A 63 19.26 10.11 17.05
CA MET A 63 18.49 10.93 18.00
C MET A 63 17.67 10.07 18.96
N LEU A 64 17.02 9.01 18.46
CA LEU A 64 16.30 8.05 19.32
C LEU A 64 17.23 7.43 20.36
N ALA A 65 18.38 6.89 19.96
CA ALA A 65 19.34 6.30 20.88
C ALA A 65 19.81 7.29 21.95
N SER A 66 20.14 8.54 21.56
CA SER A 66 20.52 9.58 22.50
C SER A 66 19.40 9.92 23.50
N ASN A 67 18.14 9.93 23.04
CA ASN A 67 16.99 10.19 23.91
C ASN A 67 16.70 9.03 24.86
N LEU A 68 16.91 7.79 24.43
CA LEU A 68 16.77 6.60 25.30
C LEU A 68 17.87 6.55 26.37
N GLU A 69 19.10 6.91 26.02
CA GLU A 69 20.19 7.06 26.99
C GLU A 69 19.87 8.15 28.04
N ALA A 70 19.27 9.26 27.63
CA ALA A 70 18.83 10.31 28.55
C ALA A 70 17.57 9.93 29.37
N ALA A 71 16.82 8.91 28.94
CA ALA A 71 15.61 8.43 29.59
C ALA A 71 15.87 7.37 30.67
N GLN A 72 17.13 6.98 30.90
CA GLN A 72 17.52 6.04 31.96
C GLN A 72 17.16 6.61 33.34
N ARG A 73 16.59 5.77 34.21
CA ARG A 73 16.20 6.13 35.58
C ARG A 73 16.56 4.98 36.52
N ASP A 74 16.82 5.30 37.79
CA ASP A 74 17.10 4.28 38.81
C ASP A 74 15.85 3.45 39.13
N ASP A 75 14.66 4.09 39.13
CA ASP A 75 13.40 3.38 39.25
C ASP A 75 12.94 2.84 37.88
N ILE A 76 12.64 1.53 37.84
CA ILE A 76 12.25 0.85 36.60
C ILE A 76 10.90 1.30 36.05
N ALA A 77 9.95 1.69 36.91
CA ALA A 77 8.63 2.13 36.43
C ALA A 77 8.74 3.52 35.80
N GLU A 78 9.57 4.40 36.38
CA GLU A 78 9.92 5.69 35.79
C GLU A 78 10.73 5.54 34.50
N ALA A 79 11.70 4.61 34.46
CA ALA A 79 12.49 4.32 33.27
C ALA A 79 11.58 3.89 32.12
N VAL A 80 10.69 2.91 32.34
CA VAL A 80 9.73 2.47 31.31
C VAL A 80 8.83 3.62 30.86
N ALA A 81 8.33 4.44 31.79
CA ALA A 81 7.48 5.58 31.45
C ALA A 81 8.23 6.64 30.61
N ALA A 82 9.51 6.88 30.90
CA ALA A 82 10.36 7.78 30.14
C ALA A 82 10.65 7.24 28.72
N HIS A 83 10.95 5.94 28.59
CA HIS A 83 11.14 5.30 27.28
C HIS A 83 9.86 5.35 26.45
N ALA A 84 8.70 5.06 27.05
CA ALA A 84 7.42 5.17 26.38
C ALA A 84 7.18 6.59 25.83
N ARG A 85 7.51 7.63 26.62
CA ARG A 85 7.42 9.02 26.16
C ARG A 85 8.31 9.30 24.95
N VAL A 86 9.57 8.84 24.98
CA VAL A 86 10.49 9.00 23.84
C VAL A 86 9.91 8.38 22.57
N PHE A 87 9.30 7.20 22.67
CA PHE A 87 8.69 6.54 21.51
C PHE A 87 7.41 7.22 21.02
N VAL A 88 6.61 7.82 21.90
CA VAL A 88 5.47 8.66 21.46
C VAL A 88 5.95 9.86 20.65
N GLU A 89 7.04 10.51 21.08
CA GLU A 89 7.63 11.65 20.37
C GLU A 89 8.30 11.22 19.06
N MET A 90 8.87 10.01 19.01
CA MET A 90 9.57 9.47 17.84
C MET A 90 8.64 8.86 16.78
N ALA A 91 7.49 8.30 17.17
CA ALA A 91 6.60 7.56 16.28
C ALA A 91 6.20 8.30 14.98
N PRO A 92 5.91 9.61 14.97
CA PRO A 92 5.61 10.33 13.73
C PRO A 92 6.74 10.29 12.69
N PHE A 93 8.00 10.28 13.15
CA PHE A 93 9.19 10.25 12.29
C PHE A 93 9.41 8.89 11.62
N LEU A 94 8.85 7.80 12.16
CA LEU A 94 8.89 6.47 11.55
C LEU A 94 8.22 6.42 10.18
N ARG A 95 7.36 7.40 9.83
CA ARG A 95 6.79 7.52 8.48
C ARG A 95 7.86 7.67 7.39
N ALA A 96 9.05 8.15 7.73
CA ALA A 96 10.20 8.24 6.83
C ALA A 96 10.61 6.87 6.23
N TYR A 97 10.28 5.76 6.91
CA TYR A 97 10.50 4.40 6.37
C TYR A 97 9.72 4.13 5.08
N THR A 98 8.63 4.85 4.82
CA THR A 98 7.86 4.71 3.58
C THR A 98 8.74 4.88 2.34
N VAL A 99 9.62 5.87 2.35
CA VAL A 99 10.52 6.15 1.21
C VAL A 99 11.51 4.99 1.03
N TYR A 100 12.12 4.52 2.12
CA TYR A 100 13.06 3.41 2.08
C TYR A 100 12.40 2.11 1.60
N CYS A 101 11.28 1.73 2.21
CA CYS A 101 10.60 0.47 1.92
C CYS A 101 10.04 0.41 0.49
N LYS A 102 9.60 1.53 -0.10
CA LYS A 102 9.16 1.60 -1.51
C LYS A 102 10.28 1.22 -2.49
N GLY A 103 11.51 1.68 -2.23
CA GLY A 103 12.67 1.45 -3.10
C GLY A 103 13.40 0.13 -2.81
N TYR A 104 13.21 -0.45 -1.63
CA TYR A 104 14.04 -1.53 -1.09
C TYR A 104 14.24 -2.72 -2.05
N HIS A 105 13.15 -3.30 -2.58
CA HIS A 105 13.25 -4.46 -3.47
C HIS A 105 14.02 -4.15 -4.76
N LYS A 106 13.74 -3.00 -5.38
CA LYS A 106 14.43 -2.56 -6.60
C LYS A 106 15.90 -2.26 -6.34
N GLY A 107 16.22 -1.65 -5.20
CA GLY A 107 17.59 -1.41 -4.76
C GLY A 107 18.36 -2.71 -4.54
N LEU A 108 17.75 -3.69 -3.88
CA LEU A 108 18.36 -5.00 -3.63
C LEU A 108 18.61 -5.79 -4.92
N GLU A 109 17.65 -5.77 -5.85
CA GLU A 109 17.81 -6.37 -7.18
C GLU A 109 18.95 -5.72 -7.94
N PHE A 110 19.03 -4.39 -7.94
CA PHE A 110 20.13 -3.64 -8.55
C PHE A 110 21.49 -4.02 -7.95
N VAL A 111 21.60 -4.12 -6.62
CA VAL A 111 22.84 -4.58 -5.95
C VAL A 111 23.25 -5.99 -6.41
N SER A 112 22.26 -6.84 -6.68
CA SER A 112 22.47 -8.23 -7.06
C SER A 112 22.81 -8.41 -8.55
N SER A 113 22.27 -7.57 -9.43
CA SER A 113 22.43 -7.70 -10.90
C SER A 113 23.47 -6.75 -11.49
N SER A 114 23.75 -5.61 -10.85
CA SER A 114 24.61 -4.57 -11.41
C SER A 114 26.08 -5.03 -11.57
N PRO A 115 26.64 -4.99 -12.79
CA PRO A 115 28.06 -5.26 -13.03
C PRO A 115 28.98 -4.28 -12.30
N LYS A 116 28.54 -3.02 -12.13
CA LYS A 116 29.30 -1.96 -11.42
C LYS A 116 29.60 -2.35 -9.97
N LEU A 117 28.72 -3.12 -9.35
CA LEU A 117 28.84 -3.56 -7.96
C LEU A 117 29.40 -4.99 -7.83
N ALA A 118 29.72 -5.69 -8.91
CA ALA A 118 30.18 -7.08 -8.86
C ALA A 118 31.43 -7.25 -7.97
N LYS A 119 32.44 -6.41 -8.16
CA LYS A 119 33.68 -6.42 -7.34
C LYS A 119 33.38 -6.05 -5.89
N TYR A 120 32.55 -5.03 -5.67
CA TYR A 120 32.21 -4.56 -4.32
C TYR A 120 31.44 -5.61 -3.52
N ARG A 121 30.41 -6.21 -4.11
CA ARG A 121 29.61 -7.29 -3.53
C ARG A 121 30.46 -8.51 -3.16
N LYS A 122 31.48 -8.85 -3.96
CA LYS A 122 32.43 -9.93 -3.62
C LYS A 122 33.29 -9.59 -2.40
N ALA A 123 33.70 -8.32 -2.25
CA ALA A 123 34.49 -7.86 -1.11
C ALA A 123 33.63 -7.59 0.15
N LYS A 124 32.34 -7.30 -0.03
CA LYS A 124 31.38 -6.90 0.99
C LYS A 124 30.07 -7.70 0.87
N PRO A 125 30.11 -9.02 1.10
CA PRO A 125 28.94 -9.88 0.97
C PRO A 125 27.84 -9.58 2.01
N GLU A 126 28.16 -8.85 3.07
CA GLU A 126 27.24 -8.44 4.13
C GLU A 126 26.25 -7.34 3.69
N LEU A 127 26.52 -6.61 2.60
CA LEU A 127 25.71 -5.45 2.19
C LEU A 127 24.20 -5.78 2.06
N PRO A 128 23.77 -6.83 1.34
CA PRO A 128 22.35 -7.23 1.29
C PRO A 128 21.74 -7.48 2.67
N SER A 129 22.49 -8.10 3.58
CA SER A 129 22.03 -8.42 4.94
C SER A 129 21.91 -7.19 5.83
N LEU A 130 22.64 -6.12 5.52
CA LEU A 130 22.51 -4.83 6.18
C LEU A 130 21.33 -4.02 5.61
N LEU A 131 21.11 -4.07 4.29
CA LEU A 131 20.03 -3.32 3.64
C LEU A 131 18.62 -3.76 4.07
N ILE A 132 18.44 -5.01 4.53
CA ILE A 132 17.15 -5.48 5.07
C ILE A 132 16.88 -5.01 6.51
N LYS A 133 17.92 -4.58 7.25
CA LYS A 133 17.81 -4.22 8.68
C LYS A 133 16.75 -3.15 8.97
N PRO A 134 16.60 -2.08 8.17
CA PRO A 134 15.56 -1.08 8.44
C PRO A 134 14.14 -1.65 8.34
N VAL A 135 13.87 -2.45 7.30
CA VAL A 135 12.57 -3.12 7.14
C VAL A 135 12.27 -4.00 8.36
N GLN A 136 13.27 -4.75 8.82
CA GLN A 136 13.15 -5.60 10.01
C GLN A 136 12.94 -4.78 11.28
N ARG A 137 13.70 -3.69 11.47
CA ARG A 137 13.66 -2.89 12.71
C ARG A 137 12.28 -2.28 12.92
N LEU A 138 11.67 -1.73 11.87
CA LEU A 138 10.32 -1.16 11.94
C LEU A 138 9.31 -2.18 12.50
N CYS A 139 9.38 -3.43 12.04
CA CYS A 139 8.51 -4.52 12.51
C CYS A 139 8.84 -5.02 13.92
N LYS A 140 10.02 -4.72 14.47
CA LYS A 140 10.44 -5.20 15.80
C LYS A 140 9.89 -4.36 16.94
N TYR A 141 9.66 -3.06 16.76
CA TYR A 141 9.21 -2.20 17.85
C TYR A 141 7.88 -2.66 18.49
N PRO A 142 6.81 -3.00 17.74
CA PRO A 142 5.59 -3.51 18.38
C PRO A 142 5.84 -4.75 19.26
N LEU A 143 6.69 -5.67 18.79
CA LEU A 143 7.00 -6.91 19.51
C LEU A 143 7.78 -6.66 20.81
N LEU A 144 8.75 -5.73 20.78
CA LEU A 144 9.53 -5.35 21.97
C LEU A 144 8.64 -4.69 23.03
N PHE A 145 7.74 -3.81 22.59
CA PHE A 145 6.80 -3.13 23.49
C PHE A 145 5.74 -4.08 24.06
N GLU A 146 5.25 -5.03 23.26
CA GLU A 146 4.33 -6.08 23.72
C GLU A 146 4.98 -6.96 24.80
N ALA A 147 6.23 -7.40 24.58
CA ALA A 147 6.97 -8.18 25.56
C ALA A 147 7.18 -7.42 26.87
N LEU A 148 7.47 -6.11 26.81
CA LEU A 148 7.59 -5.28 28.01
C LEU A 148 6.25 -5.06 28.71
N ARG A 149 5.15 -4.96 27.95
CA ARG A 149 3.78 -4.70 28.46
C ARG A 149 3.29 -5.79 29.39
N GLU A 150 3.68 -7.04 29.19
CA GLU A 150 3.29 -8.17 30.04
C GLU A 150 3.82 -8.08 31.48
N HIS A 151 4.83 -7.23 31.71
CA HIS A 151 5.51 -7.12 33.00
C HIS A 151 5.27 -5.78 33.71
N VAL A 152 4.43 -4.88 33.17
CA VAL A 152 4.11 -3.56 33.76
C VAL A 152 2.62 -3.41 34.09
N THR A 153 2.32 -2.60 35.11
CA THR A 153 0.94 -2.34 35.58
C THR A 153 0.73 -0.85 35.88
N GLY A 154 -0.52 -0.46 36.13
CA GLY A 154 -0.88 0.92 36.50
C GLY A 154 -0.61 1.96 35.40
N ASP A 155 -0.28 3.18 35.82
CA ASP A 155 -0.04 4.32 34.90
C ASP A 155 1.10 4.06 33.90
N THR A 156 2.16 3.37 34.33
CA THR A 156 3.28 2.98 33.45
C THR A 156 2.80 2.12 32.28
N LYS A 157 1.86 1.19 32.52
CA LYS A 157 1.28 0.37 31.45
C LYS A 157 0.50 1.22 30.46
N THR A 158 -0.32 2.16 30.93
CA THR A 158 -1.09 3.06 30.07
C THR A 158 -0.19 3.95 29.20
N ARG A 159 0.93 4.44 29.75
CA ARG A 159 1.92 5.19 28.95
C ARG A 159 2.59 4.32 27.90
N LEU A 160 2.95 3.10 28.25
CA LEU A 160 3.52 2.13 27.32
C LEU A 160 2.55 1.77 26.19
N GLU A 161 1.26 1.61 26.50
CA GLU A 161 0.21 1.34 25.51
C GLU A 161 0.05 2.48 24.50
N LYS A 162 0.17 3.74 24.94
CA LYS A 162 0.19 4.89 24.02
C LYS A 162 1.39 4.86 23.07
N ALA A 163 2.56 4.48 23.57
CA ALA A 163 3.75 4.34 22.73
C ALA A 163 3.60 3.20 21.72
N LEU A 164 3.09 2.05 22.17
CA LEU A 164 2.81 0.90 21.32
C LEU A 164 1.81 1.24 20.20
N GLU A 165 0.72 1.95 20.54
CA GLU A 165 -0.25 2.41 19.55
C GLU A 165 0.40 3.33 18.51
N GLY A 166 1.15 4.34 18.94
CA GLY A 166 1.83 5.25 18.03
C GLY A 166 2.78 4.55 17.05
N VAL A 167 3.55 3.57 17.54
CA VAL A 167 4.44 2.76 16.71
C VAL A 167 3.64 1.90 15.72
N ARG A 168 2.55 1.25 16.16
CA ARG A 168 1.69 0.44 15.27
C ARG A 168 1.07 1.28 14.16
N THR A 169 0.48 2.42 14.50
CA THR A 169 -0.08 3.36 13.52
C THR A 169 0.98 3.80 12.51
N ALA A 170 2.23 4.03 12.95
CA ALA A 170 3.32 4.38 12.04
C ALA A 170 3.69 3.21 11.10
N CYS A 171 3.79 1.99 11.63
CA CYS A 171 4.03 0.78 10.83
C CYS A 171 2.94 0.55 9.78
N GLU A 172 1.67 0.70 10.17
CA GLU A 172 0.51 0.60 9.27
C GLU A 172 0.58 1.65 8.17
N ALA A 173 0.83 2.91 8.52
CA ALA A 173 0.98 3.99 7.55
C ALA A 173 2.11 3.74 6.54
N VAL A 174 3.24 3.17 6.98
CA VAL A 174 4.36 2.78 6.09
C VAL A 174 3.91 1.64 5.16
N ASN A 175 3.26 0.61 5.70
CA ASN A 175 2.76 -0.52 4.91
C ASN A 175 1.75 -0.07 3.85
N GLU A 176 0.78 0.76 4.22
CA GLU A 176 -0.19 1.36 3.30
C GLU A 176 0.50 2.22 2.23
N GLY A 177 1.49 3.02 2.62
CA GLY A 177 2.26 3.84 1.69
C GLY A 177 3.02 3.01 0.66
N VAL A 178 3.61 1.89 1.06
CA VAL A 178 4.31 0.94 0.17
C VAL A 178 3.32 0.20 -0.73
N ALA A 179 2.22 -0.30 -0.16
CA ALA A 179 1.17 -0.99 -0.91
C ALA A 179 0.58 -0.09 -1.99
N SER A 180 0.24 1.16 -1.65
CA SER A 180 -0.33 2.13 -2.58
C SER A 180 0.62 2.47 -3.74
N ASP A 181 1.93 2.45 -3.53
CA ASP A 181 2.93 2.68 -4.59
C ASP A 181 3.02 1.50 -5.55
N SER A 182 3.02 0.28 -5.01
CA SER A 182 2.98 -0.97 -5.77
C SER A 182 1.69 -1.08 -6.60
N GLU A 183 0.55 -0.71 -6.00
CA GLU A 183 -0.74 -0.63 -6.68
C GLU A 183 -0.72 0.41 -7.80
N MET A 184 -0.17 1.61 -7.55
CA MET A 184 -0.03 2.65 -8.57
C MET A 184 0.85 2.18 -9.74
N ALA A 185 1.94 1.48 -9.46
CA ALA A 185 2.80 0.92 -10.49
C ALA A 185 2.05 -0.09 -11.37
N LYS A 186 1.20 -0.94 -10.79
CA LYS A 186 0.31 -1.85 -11.55
C LYS A 186 -0.68 -1.08 -12.42
N VAL A 187 -1.26 0.00 -11.89
CA VAL A 187 -2.19 0.86 -12.63
C VAL A 187 -1.49 1.46 -13.85
N VAL A 188 -0.30 2.05 -13.68
CA VAL A 188 0.50 2.62 -14.78
C VAL A 188 0.91 1.54 -15.80
N GLN A 189 1.32 0.36 -15.33
CA GLN A 189 1.67 -0.76 -16.20
C GLN A 189 0.48 -1.18 -17.06
N ILE A 190 -0.68 -1.42 -16.46
CA ILE A 190 -1.93 -1.74 -17.18
C ILE A 190 -2.23 -0.65 -18.21
N TYR A 191 -2.10 0.62 -17.82
CA TYR A 191 -2.32 1.71 -18.77
C TYR A 191 -1.36 1.69 -19.96
N THR A 192 -0.07 1.45 -19.71
CA THR A 192 0.98 1.49 -20.74
C THR A 192 0.95 0.27 -21.67
N GLU A 193 0.68 -0.91 -21.11
CA GLU A 193 0.61 -2.16 -21.86
C GLU A 193 -0.70 -2.32 -22.61
N CYS A 194 -1.82 -1.92 -21.98
CA CYS A 194 -3.13 -2.18 -22.53
C CYS A 194 -3.65 -1.04 -23.40
N PHE A 195 -3.26 0.21 -23.20
CA PHE A 195 -3.83 1.34 -23.96
C PHE A 195 -2.72 2.10 -24.69
N ASP A 196 -2.99 2.54 -25.92
CA ASP A 196 -2.10 3.50 -26.58
C ASP A 196 -2.08 4.81 -25.78
N ALA A 197 -0.96 5.54 -25.85
CA ALA A 197 -0.74 6.83 -25.21
C ALA A 197 -1.64 7.92 -25.83
N SER A 198 -2.95 7.72 -25.73
CA SER A 198 -3.98 8.68 -26.10
C SER A 198 -3.88 9.89 -25.16
N PRO A 199 -4.01 11.12 -25.65
CA PRO A 199 -4.03 12.33 -24.83
C PRO A 199 -5.05 12.28 -23.67
N ASP A 200 -6.12 11.50 -23.80
CA ASP A 200 -7.15 11.32 -22.77
C ASP A 200 -6.69 10.49 -21.56
N LEU A 201 -5.57 9.76 -21.66
CA LEU A 201 -4.99 8.96 -20.56
C LEU A 201 -4.36 9.81 -19.45
N GLY A 202 -4.08 11.09 -19.69
CA GLY A 202 -3.59 12.02 -18.66
C GLY A 202 -4.56 12.19 -17.48
N THR A 203 -5.82 11.77 -17.63
CA THR A 203 -6.86 11.79 -16.58
C THR A 203 -7.12 10.41 -15.94
N LEU A 204 -6.39 9.38 -16.39
CA LEU A 204 -6.59 7.98 -15.99
C LEU A 204 -5.61 7.50 -14.90
N VAL A 205 -4.53 8.23 -14.64
CA VAL A 205 -3.62 7.94 -13.52
C VAL A 205 -3.83 9.01 -12.46
N THR A 206 -4.73 8.74 -11.51
CA THR A 206 -4.92 9.60 -10.33
C THR A 206 -4.27 8.92 -9.13
N PRO A 207 -3.65 9.67 -8.19
CA PRO A 207 -2.97 9.08 -7.03
C PRO A 207 -3.84 8.15 -6.16
N ALA A 208 -5.16 8.32 -6.20
CA ALA A 208 -6.12 7.53 -5.43
C ALA A 208 -6.61 6.25 -6.15
N ARG A 209 -6.29 6.08 -7.45
CA ARG A 209 -6.79 4.96 -8.25
C ARG A 209 -5.98 3.70 -7.98
N ARG A 210 -6.69 2.60 -7.70
CA ARG A 210 -6.14 1.27 -7.41
C ARG A 210 -6.80 0.24 -8.29
N PHE A 211 -6.01 -0.65 -8.87
CA PHE A 211 -6.50 -1.76 -9.68
C PHE A 211 -7.05 -2.88 -8.79
N LEU A 212 -8.27 -3.34 -9.08
CA LEU A 212 -8.97 -4.36 -8.31
C LEU A 212 -9.02 -5.71 -9.04
N ALA A 213 -9.43 -5.72 -10.32
CA ALA A 213 -9.61 -6.97 -11.06
C ALA A 213 -9.58 -6.75 -12.59
N ARG A 214 -9.28 -7.83 -13.35
CA ARG A 214 -9.44 -7.90 -14.81
C ARG A 214 -9.97 -9.26 -15.23
N GLY A 215 -10.69 -9.31 -16.34
CA GLY A 215 -11.17 -10.56 -16.92
C GLY A 215 -11.97 -10.33 -18.20
N PRO A 216 -12.34 -11.41 -18.91
CA PRO A 216 -13.22 -11.31 -20.06
C PRO A 216 -14.66 -10.99 -19.62
N LEU A 217 -15.43 -10.39 -20.52
CA LEU A 217 -16.85 -10.17 -20.36
C LEU A 217 -17.62 -11.10 -21.30
N SER A 218 -18.65 -11.75 -20.77
CA SER A 218 -19.59 -12.55 -21.56
C SER A 218 -20.97 -11.90 -21.61
N PHE A 219 -21.51 -11.77 -22.82
CA PHE A 219 -22.79 -11.11 -23.12
C PHE A 219 -23.90 -12.12 -23.44
N PRO A 220 -25.13 -11.89 -22.94
CA PRO A 220 -26.27 -12.73 -23.29
C PRO A 220 -26.84 -12.38 -24.68
N LYS A 221 -26.23 -12.91 -25.76
CA LYS A 221 -26.67 -13.08 -27.19
C LYS A 221 -25.61 -12.65 -28.22
N ASP A 222 -25.71 -13.22 -29.44
CA ASP A 222 -24.82 -13.27 -30.63
C ASP A 222 -24.06 -12.01 -31.15
N GLU A 223 -24.05 -10.89 -30.42
CA GLU A 223 -23.04 -9.85 -30.62
C GLU A 223 -22.01 -10.03 -29.51
N ASN A 224 -20.97 -10.80 -29.79
CA ASN A 224 -19.89 -11.10 -28.85
C ASN A 224 -18.69 -10.18 -29.13
N PRO A 225 -18.67 -8.91 -28.68
CA PRO A 225 -17.44 -8.16 -28.72
C PRO A 225 -16.51 -8.80 -27.68
N ASP A 226 -15.37 -9.34 -28.13
CA ASP A 226 -14.27 -9.81 -27.27
C ASP A 226 -13.75 -8.66 -26.38
N LEU A 227 -14.50 -8.36 -25.31
CA LEU A 227 -14.24 -7.27 -24.38
C LEU A 227 -13.64 -7.83 -23.10
N THR A 228 -12.63 -7.13 -22.63
CA THR A 228 -11.99 -7.35 -21.34
C THR A 228 -12.30 -6.17 -20.45
N TYR A 229 -12.70 -6.44 -19.21
CA TYR A 229 -12.88 -5.40 -18.21
C TYR A 229 -11.59 -5.18 -17.42
N PHE A 230 -11.38 -3.94 -16.99
CA PHE A 230 -10.38 -3.53 -16.01
C PHE A 230 -11.10 -2.73 -14.93
N LEU A 231 -11.23 -3.31 -13.75
CA LEU A 231 -11.90 -2.74 -12.60
C LEU A 231 -10.87 -2.05 -11.70
N PHE A 232 -11.15 -0.79 -11.38
CA PHE A 232 -10.45 0.01 -10.40
C PHE A 232 -11.41 0.40 -9.28
N ASN A 233 -10.88 0.92 -8.17
CA ASN A 233 -11.68 1.35 -7.02
C ASN A 233 -12.63 2.53 -7.31
N ASP A 234 -12.45 3.26 -8.39
CA ASP A 234 -13.31 4.40 -8.77
C ASP A 234 -13.80 4.33 -10.23
N LEU A 235 -13.30 3.37 -11.02
CA LEU A 235 -13.48 3.31 -12.46
C LEU A 235 -13.61 1.87 -12.98
N LEU A 236 -14.47 1.66 -13.95
CA LEU A 236 -14.54 0.46 -14.78
C LEU A 236 -14.19 0.82 -16.23
N LEU A 237 -13.19 0.14 -16.78
CA LEU A 237 -12.83 0.25 -18.20
C LEU A 237 -13.23 -1.02 -18.93
N LEU A 238 -13.81 -0.86 -20.12
CA LEU A 238 -14.11 -1.95 -21.04
C LEU A 238 -13.28 -1.73 -22.28
N ALA A 239 -12.52 -2.74 -22.69
CA ALA A 239 -11.60 -2.62 -23.80
C ALA A 239 -11.64 -3.84 -24.71
N LYS A 240 -11.54 -3.62 -26.02
CA LYS A 240 -11.51 -4.69 -27.03
C LYS A 240 -10.07 -5.01 -27.38
N LYS A 241 -9.73 -6.29 -27.47
CA LYS A 241 -8.39 -6.67 -27.93
C LYS A 241 -8.20 -6.27 -29.40
N ALA A 242 -7.17 -5.49 -29.68
CA ALA A 242 -6.82 -5.00 -31.02
C ALA A 242 -5.31 -5.25 -31.26
N GLY A 243 -4.97 -6.50 -31.63
CA GLY A 243 -3.58 -6.93 -31.78
C GLY A 243 -2.89 -7.14 -30.42
N PRO A 244 -1.68 -6.58 -30.18
CA PRO A 244 -0.97 -6.70 -28.91
C PRO A 244 -1.51 -5.79 -27.80
N LYS A 245 -2.39 -4.84 -28.15
CA LYS A 245 -2.95 -3.83 -27.24
C LYS A 245 -4.47 -3.91 -27.18
N PHE A 246 -5.07 -3.17 -26.26
CA PHE A 246 -6.51 -2.99 -26.16
C PHE A 246 -6.93 -1.61 -26.66
N SER A 247 -8.00 -1.56 -27.44
CA SER A 247 -8.69 -0.31 -27.73
C SER A 247 -9.75 -0.07 -26.66
N LEU A 248 -9.69 1.11 -26.02
CA LEU A 248 -10.68 1.51 -25.03
C LEU A 248 -12.05 1.62 -25.70
N HIS A 249 -13.02 0.86 -25.21
CA HIS A 249 -14.39 0.86 -25.71
C HIS A 249 -15.30 1.71 -24.81
N HIS A 250 -15.21 1.54 -23.49
CA HIS A 250 -15.97 2.34 -22.51
C HIS A 250 -15.15 2.68 -21.27
N ARG A 251 -15.43 3.86 -20.72
CA ARG A 251 -14.93 4.35 -19.44
C ARG A 251 -16.11 4.73 -18.57
N ILE A 252 -16.26 4.10 -17.42
CA ILE A 252 -17.44 4.25 -16.56
C ILE A 252 -16.98 4.52 -15.12
N ALA A 253 -17.43 5.63 -14.51
CA ALA A 253 -17.14 5.91 -13.11
C ALA A 253 -18.01 5.03 -12.20
N LEU A 254 -17.43 4.42 -11.17
CA LEU A 254 -18.19 3.52 -10.28
C LEU A 254 -19.28 4.25 -9.50
N VAL A 255 -19.15 5.57 -9.27
CA VAL A 255 -20.20 6.39 -8.63
C VAL A 255 -21.49 6.37 -9.43
N ASP A 256 -21.37 6.27 -10.75
CA ASP A 256 -22.49 6.26 -11.68
C ASP A 256 -23.04 4.84 -11.85
N LEU A 257 -22.52 3.81 -11.16
CA LEU A 257 -22.95 2.42 -11.31
C LEU A 257 -23.78 1.92 -10.13
N ASP A 258 -24.92 1.29 -10.42
CA ASP A 258 -25.68 0.45 -9.49
C ASP A 258 -25.49 -1.03 -9.86
N VAL A 259 -25.01 -1.84 -8.92
CA VAL A 259 -24.88 -3.28 -9.08
C VAL A 259 -26.11 -3.95 -8.49
N LYS A 260 -26.85 -4.71 -9.30
CA LYS A 260 -27.96 -5.56 -8.82
C LYS A 260 -27.68 -7.02 -9.11
N ASP A 261 -28.08 -7.88 -8.17
CA ASP A 261 -28.06 -9.32 -8.35
C ASP A 261 -29.04 -9.71 -9.48
N ALA A 262 -28.58 -10.48 -10.47
CA ALA A 262 -29.48 -11.15 -11.39
C ALA A 262 -29.85 -12.53 -10.83
N ILE A 263 -31.07 -12.96 -11.09
CA ILE A 263 -31.54 -14.31 -10.74
C ILE A 263 -30.78 -15.29 -11.65
N SER A 264 -29.89 -16.08 -11.05
CA SER A 264 -29.16 -17.16 -11.74
C SER A 264 -30.15 -18.10 -12.45
N LEU A 265 -29.98 -18.28 -13.76
CA LEU A 265 -30.72 -19.29 -14.53
C LEU A 265 -29.96 -20.64 -14.57
N THR A 266 -28.69 -20.69 -14.15
CA THR A 266 -27.90 -21.94 -14.02
C THR A 266 -26.79 -21.80 -12.97
N LYS A 267 -26.52 -22.89 -12.23
CA LYS A 267 -25.69 -22.96 -11.01
C LYS A 267 -24.24 -22.49 -11.15
N ASP A 268 -23.72 -22.28 -12.36
CA ASP A 268 -22.29 -22.10 -12.60
C ASP A 268 -21.88 -20.72 -13.12
N ASN A 269 -22.81 -19.79 -13.37
CA ASN A 269 -22.50 -18.44 -13.85
C ASN A 269 -23.37 -17.38 -13.15
N LEU A 270 -22.75 -16.60 -12.26
CA LEU A 270 -23.39 -15.43 -11.64
C LEU A 270 -23.42 -14.27 -12.66
N ILE A 271 -24.63 -13.85 -13.03
CA ILE A 271 -24.87 -12.69 -13.89
C ILE A 271 -25.09 -11.48 -12.96
N PHE A 272 -24.35 -10.39 -13.15
CA PHE A 272 -24.60 -9.14 -12.42
C PHE A 272 -25.04 -8.06 -13.41
N LEU A 273 -26.10 -7.34 -13.06
CA LEU A 273 -26.59 -6.21 -13.85
C LEU A 273 -25.96 -4.93 -13.30
N VAL A 274 -25.25 -4.22 -14.16
CA VAL A 274 -24.60 -2.95 -13.82
C VAL A 274 -25.37 -1.82 -14.53
N TYR A 275 -26.08 -0.99 -13.77
CA TYR A 275 -26.87 0.13 -14.29
C TYR A 275 -26.10 1.45 -14.20
N HIS A 276 -26.12 2.28 -15.24
CA HIS A 276 -25.48 3.60 -15.24
C HIS A 276 -26.49 4.72 -14.93
N ASN A 277 -26.30 5.46 -13.83
CA ASN A 277 -27.28 6.42 -13.28
C ASN A 277 -27.31 7.79 -13.97
N ARG A 278 -26.29 8.18 -14.76
CA ARG A 278 -26.35 9.44 -15.54
C ARG A 278 -27.38 9.43 -16.67
N THR A 279 -27.97 8.27 -16.97
CA THR A 279 -29.16 8.14 -17.83
C THR A 279 -30.45 8.05 -17.03
N GLY A 280 -30.54 8.76 -15.90
CA GLY A 280 -31.79 9.05 -15.23
C GLY A 280 -32.68 9.96 -16.09
N GLY A 281 -33.41 9.37 -17.03
CA GLY A 281 -34.42 10.06 -17.81
C GLY A 281 -35.58 9.13 -18.12
N SER A 282 -36.69 9.27 -17.39
CA SER A 282 -37.99 8.74 -17.79
C SER A 282 -38.49 9.54 -19.00
N TYR A 283 -38.25 9.10 -20.25
CA TYR A 283 -38.73 9.85 -21.42
C TYR A 283 -39.18 8.98 -22.60
N SER A 284 -40.23 9.49 -23.25
CA SER A 284 -40.96 8.88 -24.35
C SER A 284 -40.30 9.15 -25.71
N ARG A 285 -40.21 8.06 -26.50
CA ARG A 285 -40.41 7.96 -27.95
C ARG A 285 -40.01 9.16 -28.84
N ASN A 286 -38.78 9.11 -29.36
CA ASN A 286 -38.40 9.20 -30.80
C ASN A 286 -36.98 9.79 -30.92
N ASP A 287 -35.99 8.94 -31.21
CA ASP A 287 -34.83 9.27 -32.06
C ASP A 287 -33.95 8.02 -32.21
N ASP A 288 -33.83 7.52 -33.45
CA ASP A 288 -33.29 6.19 -33.75
C ASP A 288 -31.75 6.11 -33.61
N ASP A 289 -31.04 7.24 -33.58
CA ASP A 289 -29.58 7.29 -33.37
C ASP A 289 -29.20 7.07 -31.88
N HIS A 290 -30.13 7.39 -30.96
CA HIS A 290 -29.98 7.19 -29.52
C HIS A 290 -30.41 5.79 -29.05
N LYS A 291 -31.22 5.08 -29.84
CA LYS A 291 -31.59 3.67 -29.59
C LYS A 291 -30.40 2.73 -29.64
N LEU A 292 -29.41 2.98 -30.50
CA LEU A 292 -28.20 2.15 -30.55
C LEU A 292 -27.37 2.35 -29.26
N LYS A 293 -27.19 3.60 -28.81
CA LYS A 293 -26.48 3.91 -27.55
C LYS A 293 -27.18 3.34 -26.30
N LEU A 294 -28.51 3.39 -26.26
CA LEU A 294 -29.30 2.83 -25.15
C LEU A 294 -29.41 1.30 -25.21
N GLN A 295 -29.47 0.68 -26.40
CA GLN A 295 -29.46 -0.78 -26.52
C GLN A 295 -28.19 -1.41 -25.95
N TYR A 296 -27.05 -0.74 -26.08
CA TYR A 296 -25.80 -1.24 -25.50
C TYR A 296 -25.79 -1.07 -23.97
N LEU A 297 -26.29 0.06 -23.43
CA LEU A 297 -26.30 0.36 -21.99
C LEU A 297 -27.35 -0.43 -21.19
N ASP A 298 -28.55 -0.67 -21.74
CA ASP A 298 -29.57 -1.55 -21.14
C ASP A 298 -29.18 -3.05 -21.24
N LYS A 299 -28.26 -3.39 -22.14
CA LYS A 299 -27.69 -4.75 -22.33
C LYS A 299 -26.32 -4.94 -21.67
N LEU A 300 -25.84 -4.02 -20.83
CA LEU A 300 -24.64 -4.24 -20.01
C LEU A 300 -24.93 -5.19 -18.82
N SER A 301 -25.66 -6.27 -19.11
CA SER A 301 -25.69 -7.49 -18.33
C SER A 301 -24.38 -8.21 -18.59
N PHE A 302 -23.36 -7.93 -17.80
CA PHE A 302 -22.10 -8.61 -17.95
C PHE A 302 -22.05 -9.83 -17.05
N THR A 303 -21.60 -10.93 -17.61
CA THR A 303 -21.10 -12.05 -16.81
C THR A 303 -19.61 -11.80 -16.62
N PHE A 304 -19.20 -11.61 -15.37
CA PHE A 304 -17.79 -11.60 -15.03
C PHE A 304 -17.34 -13.05 -14.94
N GLU A 305 -16.55 -13.51 -15.91
CA GLU A 305 -15.89 -14.81 -15.75
C GLU A 305 -14.73 -14.62 -14.77
N SER A 306 -14.72 -15.45 -13.73
CA SER A 306 -13.59 -15.49 -12.82
C SER A 306 -12.34 -15.94 -13.58
N PRO A 307 -11.19 -15.24 -13.46
CA PRO A 307 -9.94 -15.77 -13.98
C PRO A 307 -9.67 -17.12 -13.31
N SER A 308 -9.26 -18.13 -14.09
CA SER A 308 -8.94 -19.48 -13.60
C SER A 308 -8.23 -19.46 -12.24
N GLY A 309 -8.97 -19.76 -11.17
CA GLY A 309 -8.49 -19.79 -9.78
C GLY A 309 -9.00 -18.72 -8.81
N GLN A 310 -9.80 -17.72 -9.23
CA GLN A 310 -10.51 -16.82 -8.29
C GLN A 310 -11.96 -17.30 -8.08
N ASP A 311 -12.53 -16.98 -6.92
CA ASP A 311 -13.93 -17.27 -6.60
C ASP A 311 -14.84 -16.17 -7.18
N SER A 312 -15.85 -16.53 -7.97
CA SER A 312 -16.82 -15.59 -8.56
C SER A 312 -17.52 -14.75 -7.48
N ASP A 313 -17.69 -15.30 -6.27
CA ASP A 313 -18.25 -14.58 -5.12
C ASP A 313 -17.32 -13.48 -4.59
N ALA A 314 -16.00 -13.69 -4.67
CA ALA A 314 -15.02 -12.71 -4.22
C ALA A 314 -14.97 -11.48 -5.15
N LEU A 315 -15.10 -11.69 -6.46
CA LEU A 315 -15.19 -10.59 -7.43
C LEU A 315 -16.48 -9.78 -7.26
N ARG A 316 -17.61 -10.45 -6.99
CA ARG A 316 -18.89 -9.82 -6.66
C ARG A 316 -18.76 -8.93 -5.42
N ALA A 317 -18.21 -9.49 -4.33
CA ALA A 317 -18.00 -8.75 -3.08
C ALA A 317 -17.12 -7.50 -3.31
N THR A 318 -16.08 -7.63 -4.14
CA THR A 318 -15.18 -6.53 -4.50
C THR A 318 -15.92 -5.41 -5.26
N LEU A 319 -16.76 -5.73 -6.23
CA LEU A 319 -17.56 -4.76 -7.01
C LEU A 319 -18.59 -4.02 -6.14
N LEU A 320 -19.32 -4.77 -5.29
CA LEU A 320 -20.31 -4.19 -4.36
C LEU A 320 -19.64 -3.26 -3.35
N GLN A 321 -18.51 -3.70 -2.78
CA GLN A 321 -17.75 -2.89 -1.83
C GLN A 321 -17.22 -1.61 -2.49
N ALA A 322 -16.58 -1.72 -3.65
CA ALA A 322 -16.01 -0.57 -4.34
C ALA A 322 -17.08 0.46 -4.76
N THR A 323 -18.24 0.01 -5.26
CA THR A 323 -19.34 0.92 -5.61
C THR A 323 -19.98 1.57 -4.38
N ALA A 324 -20.12 0.85 -3.27
CA ALA A 324 -20.61 1.40 -2.01
C ALA A 324 -19.64 2.45 -1.42
N ASP A 325 -18.34 2.15 -1.40
CA ASP A 325 -17.29 3.03 -0.88
C ASP A 325 -17.24 4.36 -1.62
N VAL A 326 -17.28 4.32 -2.96
CA VAL A 326 -17.27 5.52 -3.80
C VAL A 326 -18.51 6.38 -3.58
N LYS A 327 -19.70 5.78 -3.42
CA LYS A 327 -20.95 6.51 -3.16
C LYS A 327 -20.97 7.14 -1.77
N SER A 328 -20.45 6.45 -0.76
CA SER A 328 -20.29 6.97 0.60
C SER A 328 -19.37 8.21 0.64
N LEU A 329 -18.23 8.14 -0.05
CA LEU A 329 -17.31 9.26 -0.20
C LEU A 329 -17.94 10.44 -0.94
N HIS A 330 -18.71 10.16 -2.01
CA HIS A 330 -19.38 11.20 -2.79
C HIS A 330 -20.47 11.92 -2.00
N SER A 331 -21.31 11.20 -1.25
CA SER A 331 -22.36 11.80 -0.40
C SER A 331 -21.78 12.63 0.74
N GLY A 332 -20.69 12.17 1.36
CA GLY A 332 -19.96 12.92 2.39
C GLY A 332 -19.34 14.23 1.88
N LEU A 333 -18.82 14.24 0.65
CA LEU A 333 -18.28 15.44 0.01
C LEU A 333 -19.38 16.45 -0.36
N MET A 334 -20.54 15.98 -0.85
CA MET A 334 -21.69 16.84 -1.15
C MET A 334 -22.30 17.46 0.11
N SER A 335 -22.39 16.71 1.19
CA SER A 335 -22.88 17.21 2.49
C SER A 335 -21.97 18.31 3.07
N ARG A 336 -20.64 18.15 2.96
CA ARG A 336 -19.66 19.17 3.38
C ARG A 336 -19.65 20.42 2.49
N ARG A 337 -20.03 20.29 1.22
CA ARG A 337 -20.10 21.40 0.26
C ARG A 337 -21.38 22.24 0.44
N ASN A 338 -22.45 21.63 0.92
CA ASN A 338 -23.71 22.32 1.26
C ASN A 338 -23.71 22.93 2.68
N ALA A 339 -22.71 22.61 3.50
CA ALA A 339 -22.53 23.14 4.86
C ALA A 339 -21.54 24.32 4.94
N ARG A 340 -21.10 24.86 3.80
CA ARG A 340 -20.28 26.08 3.67
C ARG A 340 -21.06 27.14 2.91
#